data_AF-A0A935VIH0-F1
#
_entry.id   AF-A0A935VIH0-F1
#
_cell.length_a   1.000
_cell.length_b   1.000
_cell.length_c   1.000
_cell.angle_alpha   90.00
_cell.angle_beta   90.00
_cell.angle_gamma   90.00
#
_symmetry.space_group_name_H-M   'P 1'
#
loop_
_entity.id
_entity.type
_entity.pdbx_description
1 polymer ?
#
loop_
_entity_poly.entity_id
_entity_poly.type
_entity_poly.pdbx_seq_one_letter_code
_entity_poly.pdbx_strand_id
1 'polypeptide(L)'
;MANILLRFLLIPLIYVISYLPMWVLHIKSFGLYVWVYYVFGYRKKVVLQNLRNSFPDKNEKEIRKICKGFYKNFCDVIFETVKAFTISKEELTKRIYYTESGKRFLLITLIKAEYCNCNWALF
;
A
#
# COMPACT_ATOMS: atom_id res chain seq x y z
N MET A 1 -22.70 -16.60 9.73
CA MET A 1 -23.25 -16.46 8.37
C MET A 1 -22.89 -15.13 7.69
N ALA A 2 -23.06 -13.96 8.32
CA ALA A 2 -22.73 -12.65 7.71
C ALA A 2 -21.29 -12.55 7.15
N ASN A 3 -20.30 -13.10 7.84
CA ASN A 3 -18.89 -13.08 7.40
C ASN A 3 -18.61 -13.89 6.14
N ILE A 4 -19.42 -14.92 5.84
CA ILE A 4 -19.26 -15.74 4.63
C ILE A 4 -19.84 -14.98 3.44
N LEU A 5 -21.05 -14.42 3.61
CA LEU A 5 -21.69 -13.59 2.59
C LEU A 5 -20.82 -12.38 2.21
N LEU A 6 -20.21 -11.74 3.21
CA LEU A 6 -19.28 -10.63 2.99
C LEU A 6 -18.08 -11.04 2.14
N ARG A 7 -17.52 -12.24 2.34
CA ARG A 7 -16.40 -12.74 1.53
C ARG A 7 -16.81 -12.97 0.07
N PHE A 8 -18.00 -13.55 -0.16
CA PHE A 8 -18.53 -13.76 -1.50
C PHE A 8 -18.77 -12.46 -2.28
N LEU A 9 -19.00 -11.34 -1.59
CA LEU A 9 -19.16 -10.03 -2.22
C LEU A 9 -17.83 -9.28 -2.37
N LEU A 10 -16.96 -9.31 -1.35
CA LEU A 10 -15.72 -8.54 -1.34
C LEU A 10 -14.66 -9.12 -2.28
N ILE A 11 -14.52 -10.44 -2.37
CA ILE A 11 -13.47 -11.07 -3.18
C ILE A 11 -13.64 -10.76 -4.68
N PRO A 12 -14.84 -10.95 -5.29
CA PRO A 12 -15.05 -10.58 -6.69
C PRO A 12 -14.86 -9.08 -6.92
N LEU A 13 -15.30 -8.22 -5.99
CA LEU A 13 -15.10 -6.78 -6.08
C LEU A 13 -13.61 -6.40 -6.11
N ILE A 14 -12.79 -6.99 -5.23
CA ILE A 14 -11.34 -6.77 -5.23
C ILE A 14 -10.74 -7.20 -6.56
N TYR A 15 -11.18 -8.32 -7.12
CA TYR A 15 -10.69 -8.85 -8.39
C TYR A 15 -11.08 -7.95 -9.59
N VAL A 16 -12.30 -7.39 -9.59
CA VAL A 16 -12.71 -6.41 -10.60
C VAL A 16 -11.85 -5.15 -10.51
N ILE A 17 -11.56 -4.67 -9.29
CA ILE A 17 -10.71 -3.50 -9.08
C ILE A 17 -9.27 -3.78 -9.52
N SER A 18 -8.73 -4.97 -9.28
CA SER A 18 -7.34 -5.30 -9.63
C SER A 18 -7.07 -5.30 -11.13
N TYR A 19 -8.07 -5.60 -11.97
CA TYR A 19 -7.94 -5.51 -13.42
C TYR A 19 -7.76 -4.07 -13.95
N LEU A 20 -8.10 -3.06 -13.17
CA LEU A 20 -7.99 -1.67 -13.62
C LEU A 20 -6.54 -1.29 -13.95
N PRO A 21 -6.31 -0.41 -14.95
CA PRO A 21 -4.99 0.13 -15.23
C PRO A 21 -4.37 0.81 -14.00
N MET A 22 -3.05 0.70 -13.84
CA MET A 22 -2.37 1.20 -12.63
C MET A 22 -2.59 2.69 -12.36
N TRP A 23 -2.67 3.51 -13.41
CA TRP A 23 -2.93 4.95 -13.26
C TRP A 23 -4.29 5.25 -12.62
N VAL A 24 -5.32 4.44 -12.90
CA VAL A 24 -6.65 4.57 -12.28
C VAL A 24 -6.56 4.23 -10.78
N LEU A 25 -5.80 3.20 -10.44
CA LEU A 25 -5.60 2.80 -9.05
C LEU A 25 -4.87 3.89 -8.23
N HIS A 26 -3.90 4.59 -8.82
CA HIS A 26 -3.25 5.73 -8.18
C HIS A 26 -4.19 6.92 -7.96
N ILE A 27 -5.13 7.20 -8.89
CA ILE A 27 -6.16 8.23 -8.68
C ILE A 27 -7.07 7.84 -7.50
N LYS A 28 -7.49 6.57 -7.45
CA LYS A 28 -8.29 6.05 -6.33
C LYS A 28 -7.54 6.11 -5.00
N SER A 29 -6.23 5.83 -5.00
CA SER A 29 -5.35 6.00 -3.84
C SER A 29 -5.37 7.42 -3.30
N PHE A 30 -5.29 8.43 -4.17
CA PHE A 30 -5.41 9.82 -3.75
C PHE A 30 -6.77 10.12 -3.09
N GLY A 31 -7.86 9.61 -3.67
CA GLY A 31 -9.20 9.72 -3.06
C GLY A 31 -9.26 9.08 -1.68
N LEU A 32 -8.79 7.84 -1.55
CA LEU A 32 -8.75 7.11 -0.28
C LEU A 32 -7.90 7.84 0.76
N TYR A 33 -6.75 8.40 0.36
CA TYR A 33 -5.91 9.23 1.22
C TYR A 33 -6.68 10.41 1.80
N VAL A 34 -7.49 11.10 0.98
CA VAL A 34 -8.30 12.23 1.47
C VAL A 34 -9.28 11.77 2.55
N TRP A 35 -10.00 10.67 2.30
CA TRP A 35 -10.93 10.10 3.27
C TRP A 35 -10.24 9.66 4.57
N VAL A 36 -9.17 8.88 4.47
CA VAL A 36 -8.48 8.31 5.63
C VAL A 36 -7.78 9.38 6.46
N TYR A 37 -7.11 10.35 5.82
CA TYR A 37 -6.31 11.36 6.51
C TYR A 37 -7.10 12.57 6.99
N TYR A 38 -8.01 13.11 6.17
CA TYR A 38 -8.73 14.35 6.45
C TYR A 38 -10.12 14.12 7.03
N VAL A 39 -10.87 13.14 6.52
CA VAL A 39 -12.27 12.92 6.95
C VAL A 39 -12.33 12.07 8.22
N PHE A 40 -11.78 10.86 8.19
CA PHE A 40 -11.83 9.94 9.33
C PHE A 40 -10.69 10.14 10.33
N GLY A 41 -9.54 10.65 9.88
CA GLY A 41 -8.35 10.80 10.72
C GLY A 41 -7.87 9.46 11.32
N TYR A 42 -7.98 8.36 10.57
CA TYR A 42 -7.79 7.00 11.07
C TYR A 42 -6.43 6.82 11.74
N ARG A 43 -6.41 6.52 13.05
CA ARG A 43 -5.20 6.29 13.89
C ARG A 43 -4.11 7.37 13.82
N LYS A 44 -4.47 8.59 13.41
CA LYS A 44 -3.52 9.70 13.20
C LYS A 44 -2.70 10.05 14.44
N LYS A 45 -3.29 9.97 15.63
CA LYS A 45 -2.61 10.24 16.91
C LYS A 45 -1.46 9.27 17.18
N VAL A 46 -1.69 7.98 16.94
CA VAL A 46 -0.67 6.93 17.14
C VAL A 46 0.48 7.11 16.16
N VAL A 47 0.17 7.37 14.89
CA VAL A 47 1.19 7.61 13.86
C VAL A 47 2.02 8.85 14.20
N LEU A 48 1.39 9.96 14.62
CA LEU A 48 2.11 11.16 15.04
C LEU A 48 3.00 10.90 16.25
N GLN A 49 2.51 10.15 17.25
CA GLN A 49 3.32 9.81 18.43
C GLN A 49 4.53 8.96 18.05
N ASN A 50 4.34 7.95 17.21
CA ASN A 50 5.44 7.13 16.72
C ASN A 50 6.47 7.97 15.95
N LEU A 51 6.02 8.88 15.09
CA LEU A 51 6.93 9.76 14.35
C LEU A 51 7.72 10.69 15.27
N ARG A 52 7.12 11.24 16.34
CA ARG A 52 7.83 12.05 17.34
C ARG A 52 8.90 11.25 18.06
N ASN A 53 8.58 10.01 18.43
CA ASN A 53 9.52 9.13 19.10
C ASN A 53 10.66 8.68 18.17
N SER A 54 10.37 8.44 16.87
CA SER A 54 11.36 8.02 15.88
C SER A 54 12.22 9.16 15.33
N PHE A 55 11.73 10.40 15.37
CA PHE A 55 12.41 11.58 14.85
C PHE A 55 12.36 12.73 15.88
N PRO A 56 13.03 12.57 17.04
CA PRO A 56 12.97 13.56 18.12
C PRO A 56 13.53 14.92 17.71
N ASP A 57 14.48 14.96 16.78
CA ASP A 57 15.13 16.19 16.31
C ASP A 57 14.29 17.02 15.32
N LYS A 58 13.12 16.50 14.91
CA LYS A 58 12.25 17.15 13.92
C LYS A 58 11.18 18.00 14.57
N ASN A 59 10.91 19.16 13.98
CA ASN A 59 9.83 20.01 14.47
C ASN A 59 8.44 19.47 14.06
N GLU A 60 7.39 19.96 14.72
CA GLU A 60 6.01 19.52 14.48
C GLU A 60 5.52 19.69 13.03
N LYS A 61 6.03 20.69 12.29
CA LYS A 61 5.66 20.90 10.89
C LYS A 61 6.23 19.79 10.00
N GLU A 62 7.49 19.42 10.23
CA GLU A 62 8.14 18.31 9.54
C GLU A 62 7.46 16.98 9.87
N ILE A 63 7.19 16.71 11.16
CA ILE A 63 6.48 15.50 11.61
C ILE A 63 5.13 15.37 10.90
N ARG A 64 4.36 16.47 10.79
CA ARG A 64 3.08 16.46 10.07
C ARG A 64 3.25 16.25 8.57
N LYS A 65 4.31 16.79 7.95
CA LYS A 65 4.62 16.54 6.54
C LYS A 65 4.94 15.08 6.29
N ILE A 66 5.76 14.47 7.15
CA ILE A 66 6.08 13.03 7.08
C ILE A 66 4.83 12.19 7.30
N CYS A 67 3.99 12.54 8.27
CA CYS A 67 2.71 11.87 8.51
C CYS A 67 1.81 11.89 7.26
N LYS A 68 1.66 13.03 6.59
CA LYS A 68 0.90 13.11 5.31
C LYS A 68 1.50 12.20 4.24
N GLY A 69 2.83 12.21 4.10
CA GLY A 69 3.55 11.33 3.18
C GLY A 69 3.32 9.84 3.47
N PHE A 70 3.34 9.47 4.75
CA PHE A 70 3.03 8.12 5.22
C PHE A 70 1.62 7.69 4.80
N TYR A 71 0.58 8.50 5.04
CA TYR A 71 -0.79 8.11 4.68
C TYR A 71 -1.01 8.04 3.17
N LYS A 72 -0.35 8.91 2.39
CA LYS A 72 -0.37 8.82 0.93
C LYS A 72 0.24 7.50 0.47
N ASN A 73 1.45 7.19 0.94
CA ASN A 73 2.14 5.94 0.63
C ASN A 73 1.35 4.71 1.11
N PHE A 74 0.73 4.79 2.28
CA PHE A 74 -0.11 3.71 2.83
C PHE A 74 -1.31 3.41 1.92
N CYS A 75 -1.97 4.44 1.38
CA CYS A 75 -3.05 4.25 0.42
C CYS A 75 -2.53 3.69 -0.92
N ASP A 76 -1.38 4.17 -1.39
CA ASP A 76 -0.75 3.63 -2.62
C ASP A 76 -0.48 2.13 -2.46
N VAL A 77 0.12 1.75 -1.33
CA VAL A 77 0.40 0.37 -0.91
C VAL A 77 -0.85 -0.52 -0.92
N ILE A 78 -2.00 -0.03 -0.42
CA ILE A 78 -3.26 -0.78 -0.46
C ILE A 78 -3.66 -1.10 -1.91
N PHE A 79 -3.61 -0.11 -2.80
CA PHE A 79 -3.99 -0.30 -4.20
C PHE A 79 -2.96 -1.11 -5.00
N GLU A 80 -1.68 -1.01 -4.66
CA GLU A 80 -0.62 -1.88 -5.17
C GLU A 80 -0.85 -3.34 -4.77
N THR A 81 -1.27 -3.57 -3.52
CA THR A 81 -1.67 -4.90 -3.01
C THR A 81 -2.85 -5.44 -3.81
N VAL A 82 -3.86 -4.61 -4.08
CA VAL A 82 -4.99 -4.99 -4.94
C VAL A 82 -4.51 -5.31 -6.35
N LYS A 83 -3.59 -4.51 -6.93
CA LYS A 83 -3.07 -4.79 -8.28
C LYS A 83 -2.28 -6.10 -8.36
N ALA A 84 -1.61 -6.49 -7.27
CA ALA A 84 -0.78 -7.69 -7.20
C ALA A 84 -1.53 -8.99 -7.58
N PHE A 85 -2.85 -9.04 -7.37
CA PHE A 85 -3.69 -10.19 -7.71
C PHE A 85 -3.77 -10.50 -9.21
N THR A 86 -3.68 -9.49 -10.08
CA THR A 86 -3.87 -9.66 -11.54
C THR A 86 -2.72 -9.11 -12.38
N ILE A 87 -1.67 -8.55 -11.76
CA ILE A 87 -0.51 -8.03 -12.50
C ILE A 87 0.29 -9.17 -13.14
N SER A 88 0.63 -9.02 -14.43
CA SER A 88 1.45 -9.97 -15.17
C SER A 88 2.93 -9.85 -14.77
N LYS A 89 3.73 -10.88 -15.07
CA LYS A 89 5.18 -10.87 -14.79
C LYS A 89 5.89 -9.81 -15.64
N GLU A 90 5.48 -9.64 -16.90
CA GLU A 90 6.05 -8.68 -17.84
C GLU A 90 5.78 -7.24 -17.39
N GLU A 91 4.55 -6.95 -16.95
CA GLU A 91 4.19 -5.64 -16.42
C GLU A 91 4.92 -5.34 -15.11
N LEU A 92 5.07 -6.35 -14.25
CA LEU A 92 5.84 -6.24 -13.02
C LEU A 92 7.30 -5.88 -13.33
N THR A 93 8.00 -6.65 -14.17
CA THR A 93 9.41 -6.42 -14.52
C THR A 93 9.67 -5.03 -15.10
N LYS A 94 8.74 -4.48 -15.91
CA LYS A 94 8.86 -3.11 -16.43
C LYS A 94 8.80 -2.03 -15.35
N ARG A 95 8.17 -2.33 -14.22
CA ARG A 95 8.06 -1.45 -13.06
C ARG A 95 9.17 -1.71 -12.04
N ILE A 96 9.95 -2.79 -12.25
CA ILE A 96 11.08 -3.14 -11.41
C ILE A 96 12.32 -2.34 -11.80
N TYR A 97 12.77 -1.46 -10.91
CA TYR A 97 14.04 -0.75 -11.03
C TYR A 97 14.92 -1.11 -9.83
N TYR A 98 16.00 -1.85 -10.08
CA TYR A 98 17.03 -2.12 -9.08
C TYR A 98 17.88 -0.86 -8.93
N THR A 99 17.66 -0.14 -7.83
CA THR A 99 18.60 0.88 -7.36
C THR A 99 19.36 0.29 -6.17
N GLU A 100 20.67 0.49 -6.14
CA GLU A 100 21.62 0.11 -5.05
C GLU A 100 21.11 0.43 -3.63
N SER A 101 20.18 1.39 -3.49
CA SER A 101 19.62 1.84 -2.21
C SER A 101 18.26 1.22 -1.82
N GLY A 102 17.76 0.22 -2.56
CA GLY A 102 16.81 -0.80 -2.08
C GLY A 102 15.47 -0.38 -1.44
N LYS A 103 14.90 0.80 -1.74
CA LYS A 103 13.71 1.28 -0.98
C LYS A 103 12.42 1.59 -1.73
N ARG A 104 12.38 1.50 -3.06
CA ARG A 104 11.13 1.72 -3.82
C ARG A 104 10.46 0.43 -4.30
N PHE A 105 10.95 -0.72 -3.83
CA PHE A 105 10.82 -2.00 -4.54
C PHE A 105 9.93 -3.06 -3.88
N LEU A 106 9.50 -2.85 -2.64
CA LEU A 106 9.24 -3.99 -1.77
C LEU A 106 7.81 -4.52 -1.78
N LEU A 107 6.74 -3.73 -1.95
CA LEU A 107 5.44 -4.26 -1.55
C LEU A 107 4.78 -5.23 -2.54
N ILE A 108 4.72 -4.92 -3.84
CA ILE A 108 4.12 -5.83 -4.84
C ILE A 108 4.96 -7.13 -4.93
N THR A 109 6.28 -7.00 -4.80
CA THR A 109 7.23 -8.12 -4.83
C THR A 109 7.15 -8.99 -3.57
N LEU A 110 7.08 -8.39 -2.38
CA LEU A 110 6.92 -9.13 -1.12
C LEU A 110 5.57 -9.84 -1.05
N ILE A 111 4.48 -9.18 -1.46
CA ILE A 111 3.15 -9.79 -1.46
C ILE A 111 3.09 -10.91 -2.50
N LYS A 112 3.68 -10.76 -3.69
CA LYS A 112 3.72 -11.89 -4.62
C LYS A 112 4.68 -13.01 -4.14
N ALA A 113 5.78 -12.68 -3.47
CA ALA A 113 6.69 -13.68 -2.89
C ALA A 113 6.02 -14.49 -1.76
N GLU A 114 5.21 -13.83 -0.92
CA GLU A 114 4.49 -14.47 0.19
C GLU A 114 3.28 -15.29 -0.30
N TYR A 115 2.66 -14.92 -1.42
CA TYR A 115 1.51 -15.64 -2.00
C TYR A 115 1.88 -16.68 -3.08
N CYS A 116 3.09 -16.65 -3.67
CA CYS A 116 3.50 -17.58 -4.74
C CYS A 116 4.56 -18.65 -4.37
N ASN A 117 5.18 -18.70 -3.19
CA ASN A 117 6.06 -19.83 -2.85
C ASN A 117 6.35 -19.98 -1.35
N CYS A 118 5.71 -20.97 -0.74
CA CYS A 118 6.50 -21.96 -0.01
C CYS A 118 7.60 -22.46 -0.97
N ASN A 119 8.87 -22.40 -0.55
CA ASN A 119 10.07 -23.06 -1.11
C ASN A 119 11.17 -22.30 -1.90
N TRP A 120 11.26 -20.96 -1.96
CA TRP A 120 12.47 -20.35 -2.57
C TRP A 120 13.00 -19.06 -1.91
N ALA A 121 13.27 -19.12 -0.61
CA ALA A 121 14.11 -18.11 0.07
C ALA A 121 15.02 -18.73 1.16
N LEU A 122 15.62 -19.88 0.85
CA LEU A 122 16.92 -20.24 1.42
C LEU A 122 17.96 -19.85 0.38
N PHE A 123 18.59 -18.69 0.62
CA PHE A 123 19.93 -18.21 0.28
C PHE A 123 19.89 -16.68 0.18
#